data_AF-A0A914XIC2-F1
#
_entry.id   AF-A0A914XIC2-F1
#
_cell.length_a   1.000
_cell.length_b   1.000
_cell.length_c   1.000
_cell.angle_alpha   90.00
_cell.angle_beta   90.00
_cell.angle_gamma   90.00
#
_symmetry.space_group_name_H-M   'P 1'
#
loop_
_entity.id
_entity.type
_entity.pdbx_description
1 polymer ?
#
loop_
_entity_poly.entity_id
_entity_poly.type
_entity_poly.pdbx_seq_one_letter_code
_entity_poly.pdbx_strand_id
1 'polypeptide(L)'
;MSTNMASSSVSDTAASSSSSAAASNDDVEKMVRLCLGGEIVQVPQSLAASEDVFRAVMTKETFDSLSADAKTYLKRFLPSSDASEQSEEKILRGAFTNDKNFYFGNALGKVHSKIRAGWFNPERPSDQVQLRDNARVLYDHYIRRYYISLLKKLLISRRVSSFLH
;
A
#
# COMPACT_ATOMS: atom_id res chain seq x y z
N MET A 1 -23.67 64.41 49.85
CA MET A 1 -22.49 63.82 49.18
C MET A 1 -23.07 62.88 48.13
N SER A 2 -23.37 63.29 46.88
CA SER A 2 -22.66 64.23 45.98
C SER A 2 -21.25 63.68 45.67
N THR A 3 -20.79 63.44 44.44
CA THR A 3 -21.37 63.49 43.06
C THR A 3 -20.91 62.21 42.29
N ASN A 4 -21.04 61.97 40.96
CA ASN A 4 -21.46 62.75 39.78
C ASN A 4 -22.01 61.84 38.64
N MET A 5 -22.45 62.43 37.52
CA MET A 5 -22.72 61.75 36.24
C MET A 5 -21.47 61.56 35.37
N ALA A 6 -21.50 60.58 34.46
CA ALA A 6 -20.97 60.72 33.09
C ALA A 6 -21.63 59.70 32.14
N SER A 7 -22.26 60.18 31.07
CA SER A 7 -22.86 59.40 30.00
C SER A 7 -22.07 59.58 28.70
N SER A 8 -21.81 58.51 27.95
CA SER A 8 -21.39 58.62 26.55
C SER A 8 -21.80 57.39 25.73
N SER A 9 -22.82 57.57 24.90
CA SER A 9 -23.15 56.70 23.77
C SER A 9 -22.16 56.91 22.62
N VAL A 10 -21.70 55.82 22.01
CA VAL A 10 -21.10 55.85 20.67
C VAL A 10 -21.70 54.74 19.81
N SER A 11 -22.01 55.09 18.57
CA SER A 11 -22.70 54.26 17.57
C SER A 11 -21.70 53.63 16.59
N ASP A 12 -22.24 52.74 15.75
CA ASP A 12 -21.65 52.29 14.47
C ASP A 12 -20.40 51.37 14.60
N THR A 13 -20.17 50.38 13.73
CA THR A 13 -20.66 50.14 12.37
C THR A 13 -20.91 48.65 12.12
N ALA A 14 -21.88 48.32 11.27
CA ALA A 14 -22.02 46.98 10.71
C ALA A 14 -20.99 46.77 9.58
N ALA A 15 -19.85 46.16 9.90
CA ALA A 15 -18.86 45.76 8.90
C ALA A 15 -19.15 44.33 8.40
N SER A 16 -20.08 44.21 7.45
CA SER A 16 -20.28 42.99 6.68
C SER A 16 -19.07 42.76 5.77
N SER A 17 -18.04 42.08 6.29
CA SER A 17 -16.87 41.64 5.53
C SER A 17 -17.25 40.48 4.61
N SER A 18 -17.75 40.84 3.42
CA SER A 18 -17.82 39.94 2.28
C SER A 18 -16.41 39.48 1.90
N SER A 19 -15.99 38.33 2.44
CA SER A 19 -14.84 37.60 1.93
C SER A 19 -15.20 37.03 0.56
N SER A 20 -15.06 37.87 -0.46
CA SER A 20 -15.01 37.46 -1.86
C SER A 20 -13.96 36.36 -1.97
N ALA A 21 -14.42 35.11 -2.15
CA ALA A 21 -13.58 33.98 -2.44
C ALA A 21 -12.98 34.18 -3.84
N ALA A 22 -11.88 34.93 -3.88
CA ALA A 22 -11.06 35.07 -5.07
C ALA A 22 -10.57 33.67 -5.44
N ALA A 23 -11.03 33.15 -6.57
CA ALA A 23 -10.52 31.93 -7.14
C ALA A 23 -9.08 32.16 -7.59
N SER A 24 -8.11 31.87 -6.71
CA SER A 24 -6.73 31.70 -7.11
C SER A 24 -6.62 30.40 -7.89
N ASN A 25 -6.08 30.48 -9.11
CA ASN A 25 -5.82 29.33 -9.96
C ASN A 25 -4.57 28.58 -9.45
N ASP A 26 -4.72 27.91 -8.31
CA ASP A 26 -3.70 27.04 -7.73
C ASP A 26 -3.88 25.61 -8.26
N ASP A 27 -3.52 25.39 -9.54
CA ASP A 27 -3.23 24.06 -10.10
C ASP A 27 -1.88 23.52 -9.55
N VAL A 28 -1.68 23.66 -8.24
CA VAL A 28 -0.57 23.05 -7.52
C VAL A 28 -0.84 21.56 -7.46
N GLU A 29 -0.11 20.80 -8.27
CA GLU A 29 -0.28 19.36 -8.37
C GLU A 29 -0.12 18.71 -6.98
N LYS A 30 -1.23 18.18 -6.46
CA LYS A 30 -1.30 17.66 -5.10
C LYS A 30 -0.34 16.49 -4.94
N MET A 31 0.51 16.53 -3.92
CA MET A 31 1.45 15.45 -3.61
C MET A 31 0.84 14.46 -2.62
N VAL A 32 1.09 13.17 -2.84
CA VAL A 32 0.70 12.05 -1.97
C VAL A 32 1.94 11.47 -1.32
N ARG A 33 1.89 11.21 0.00
CA ARG A 33 2.96 10.56 0.76
C ARG A 33 2.79 9.04 0.69
N LEU A 34 3.81 8.32 0.22
CA LEU A 34 3.85 6.86 0.16
C LEU A 34 5.03 6.34 0.99
N CYS A 35 4.79 5.38 1.88
CA CYS A 35 5.81 4.64 2.61
C CYS A 35 6.27 3.42 1.78
N LEU A 36 7.46 3.49 1.21
CA LEU A 36 8.07 2.46 0.37
C LEU A 36 9.35 1.96 1.06
N GLY A 37 9.37 0.68 1.45
CA GLY A 37 10.56 0.06 2.08
C GLY A 37 10.95 0.63 3.46
N GLY A 38 10.16 1.53 4.04
CA GLY A 38 10.47 2.26 5.28
C GLY A 38 10.76 3.74 5.07
N GLU A 39 10.95 4.20 3.83
CA GLU A 39 11.11 5.62 3.50
C GLU A 39 9.79 6.24 3.03
N ILE A 40 9.58 7.53 3.36
CA ILE A 40 8.40 8.29 2.93
C ILE A 40 8.76 9.10 1.67
N VAL A 41 8.24 8.66 0.54
CA VAL A 41 8.40 9.29 -0.77
C VAL A 41 7.16 10.15 -1.07
N GLN A 42 7.34 11.36 -1.57
CA GLN A 42 6.25 12.18 -2.11
C GLN A 42 6.15 11.98 -3.62
N VAL A 43 4.95 11.72 -4.12
CA VAL A 43 4.67 11.57 -5.56
C VAL A 43 3.45 12.38 -5.97
N PRO A 44 3.36 12.85 -7.22
CA PRO A 44 2.17 13.49 -7.74
C PRO A 44 0.91 12.63 -7.61
N GLN A 45 -0.23 13.23 -7.25
CA GLN A 45 -1.51 12.54 -7.14
C GLN A 45 -1.95 11.94 -8.49
N SER A 46 -1.61 12.59 -9.61
CA SER A 46 -1.84 12.09 -10.97
C SER A 46 -1.22 10.70 -11.18
N LEU A 47 0.05 10.54 -10.78
CA LEU A 47 0.84 9.31 -10.85
C LEU A 47 0.31 8.20 -9.93
N ALA A 48 -0.26 8.57 -8.78
CA ALA A 48 -0.85 7.64 -7.82
C ALA A 48 -2.31 7.23 -8.14
N ALA A 49 -3.00 8.00 -9.00
CA ALA A 49 -4.40 7.79 -9.35
C ALA A 49 -4.60 7.09 -10.71
N SER A 50 -3.74 7.36 -11.69
CA SER A 50 -3.86 6.84 -13.06
C SER A 50 -2.79 5.80 -13.38
N GLU A 51 -3.23 4.58 -13.75
CA GLU A 51 -2.31 3.51 -14.11
C GLU A 51 -1.55 3.81 -15.40
N ASP A 52 -2.18 4.52 -16.34
CA ASP A 52 -1.57 4.86 -17.63
C ASP A 52 -0.43 5.87 -17.46
N VAL A 53 -0.61 6.85 -16.57
CA VAL A 53 0.45 7.82 -16.20
C VAL A 53 1.58 7.11 -15.46
N PHE A 54 1.24 6.22 -14.51
CA PHE A 54 2.23 5.39 -13.81
C PHE A 54 3.07 4.54 -14.77
N ARG A 55 2.43 3.92 -15.78
CA ARG A 55 3.10 3.10 -16.81
C ARG A 55 3.92 3.93 -17.80
N ALA A 56 3.49 5.15 -18.14
CA ALA A 56 4.25 6.06 -19.00
C ALA A 56 5.58 6.49 -18.34
N VAL A 57 5.63 6.56 -17.02
CA VAL A 57 6.87 6.84 -16.26
C VAL A 57 7.69 5.57 -16.01
N MET A 58 7.04 4.46 -15.63
CA MET A 58 7.71 3.19 -15.31
C MET A 58 7.95 2.34 -16.56
N THR A 59 8.81 2.81 -17.47
CA THR A 59 9.16 2.10 -18.72
C THR A 59 10.56 1.48 -18.67
N LYS A 60 10.87 0.59 -19.63
CA LYS A 60 12.22 0.09 -19.86
C LYS A 60 13.20 1.23 -20.22
N GLU A 61 12.74 2.26 -20.95
CA GLU A 61 13.58 3.40 -21.34
C GLU A 61 14.01 4.20 -20.10
N THR A 62 13.10 4.43 -19.15
CA THR A 62 13.43 5.03 -17.85
C THR A 62 14.48 4.18 -17.13
N PHE A 63 14.33 2.85 -17.07
CA PHE A 63 15.34 1.95 -16.50
C PHE A 63 16.68 2.03 -17.24
N ASP A 64 16.68 2.11 -18.57
CA ASP A 64 17.87 2.24 -19.39
C ASP A 64 18.55 3.62 -19.23
N SER A 65 17.86 4.66 -18.74
CA SER A 65 18.45 5.96 -18.40
C SER A 65 19.15 6.02 -17.03
N LEU A 66 18.95 5.03 -16.15
CA LEU A 66 19.58 5.00 -14.82
C LEU A 66 21.11 4.80 -14.89
N SER A 67 21.81 5.19 -13.82
CA SER A 67 23.24 4.93 -13.64
C SER A 67 23.56 3.42 -13.60
N ALA A 68 24.80 3.06 -13.93
CA ALA A 68 25.25 1.67 -13.91
C ALA A 68 25.12 1.03 -12.51
N ASP A 69 25.42 1.80 -11.45
CA ASP A 69 25.29 1.33 -10.06
C ASP A 69 23.83 1.09 -9.68
N ALA A 70 22.92 2.00 -10.04
CA ALA A 70 21.50 1.86 -9.75
C ALA A 70 20.89 0.67 -10.51
N LYS A 71 21.26 0.46 -11.78
CA LYS A 71 20.89 -0.74 -12.55
C LYS A 71 21.41 -2.02 -11.89
N THR A 72 22.68 -2.03 -11.46
CA THR A 72 23.31 -3.18 -10.80
C THR A 72 22.65 -3.48 -9.45
N TYR A 73 22.24 -2.46 -8.70
CA TYR A 73 21.46 -2.60 -7.48
C TYR A 73 20.07 -3.19 -7.76
N LEU A 74 19.34 -2.64 -8.74
CA LEU A 74 17.99 -3.12 -9.11
C LEU A 74 18.00 -4.57 -9.64
N LYS A 75 19.05 -4.97 -10.39
CA LYS A 75 19.22 -6.36 -10.85
C LYS A 75 19.23 -7.38 -9.70
N ARG A 76 19.68 -7.02 -8.49
CA ARG A 76 19.71 -7.92 -7.31
C ARG A 76 18.31 -8.33 -6.82
N PHE A 77 17.26 -7.61 -7.21
CA PHE A 77 15.87 -7.93 -6.88
C PHE A 77 15.15 -8.75 -7.96
N LEU A 78 15.80 -9.00 -9.10
CA LEU A 78 15.30 -9.96 -10.07
C LEU A 78 15.46 -11.38 -9.51
N PRO A 79 14.60 -12.34 -9.91
CA PRO A 79 14.81 -13.74 -9.58
C PRO A 79 16.20 -14.19 -10.05
N SER A 80 16.96 -14.90 -9.20
CA SER A 80 18.30 -15.38 -9.55
C SER A 80 18.21 -16.25 -10.80
N SER A 81 18.63 -15.69 -11.93
CA SER A 81 18.71 -16.39 -13.20
C SER A 81 20.11 -16.93 -13.33
N ASP A 82 20.32 -18.17 -12.88
CA ASP A 82 21.58 -18.90 -13.08
C ASP A 82 21.91 -19.10 -14.58
N ALA A 83 20.99 -18.71 -15.47
CA ALA A 83 21.16 -18.60 -16.91
C ALA A 83 21.33 -17.13 -17.36
N SER A 84 22.45 -16.84 -18.03
CA SER A 84 22.70 -15.80 -19.07
C SER A 84 22.01 -14.42 -18.98
N GLU A 85 22.76 -13.35 -19.26
CA GLU A 85 22.27 -11.97 -19.46
C GLU A 85 21.04 -11.87 -20.38
N GLN A 86 20.92 -12.75 -21.39
CA GLN A 86 19.76 -12.80 -22.30
C GLN A 86 18.45 -13.24 -21.60
N SER A 87 18.54 -13.95 -20.48
CA SER A 87 17.40 -14.30 -19.63
C SER A 87 16.94 -13.09 -18.81
N GLU A 88 17.90 -12.38 -18.20
CA GLU A 88 17.62 -11.14 -17.45
C GLU A 88 16.92 -10.09 -18.32
N GLU A 89 17.40 -9.87 -19.56
CA GLU A 89 16.76 -8.93 -20.48
C GLU A 89 15.32 -9.32 -20.84
N LYS A 90 15.03 -10.62 -21.00
CA LYS A 90 13.67 -11.11 -21.26
C LYS A 90 12.76 -10.89 -20.06
N ILE A 91 13.26 -11.14 -18.85
CA ILE A 91 12.52 -10.89 -17.60
C ILE A 91 12.24 -9.39 -17.44
N LEU A 92 13.25 -8.53 -17.68
CA LEU A 92 13.10 -7.07 -17.62
C LEU A 92 12.08 -6.56 -18.66
N ARG A 93 12.18 -6.98 -19.93
CA ARG A 93 11.17 -6.62 -20.94
C ARG A 93 9.77 -7.08 -20.54
N GLY A 94 9.62 -8.32 -20.05
CA GLY A 94 8.35 -8.84 -19.57
C GLY A 94 7.76 -8.05 -18.39
N ALA A 95 8.60 -7.61 -17.45
CA ALA A 95 8.19 -6.84 -16.27
C ALA A 95 7.62 -5.45 -16.62
N PHE A 96 8.17 -4.78 -17.65
CA PHE A 96 7.69 -3.48 -18.13
C PHE A 96 6.57 -3.57 -19.20
N THR A 97 6.33 -4.75 -19.79
CA THR A 97 5.27 -4.93 -20.80
C THR A 97 3.88 -4.78 -20.16
N ASN A 98 2.85 -4.38 -20.94
CA ASN A 98 1.47 -4.25 -20.45
C ASN A 98 0.72 -5.61 -20.28
N ASP A 99 1.43 -6.73 -20.38
CA ASP A 99 0.83 -8.06 -20.43
C ASP A 99 0.19 -8.46 -19.10
N LYS A 100 -1.14 -8.46 -19.07
CA LYS A 100 -1.94 -8.77 -17.87
C LYS A 100 -1.72 -10.19 -17.33
N ASN A 101 -1.14 -11.10 -18.11
CA ASN A 101 -0.93 -12.50 -17.73
C ASN A 101 0.52 -12.86 -17.35
N PHE A 102 1.46 -11.91 -17.36
CA PHE A 102 2.84 -12.17 -16.91
C PHE A 102 2.85 -12.59 -15.43
N TYR A 103 3.29 -13.83 -15.13
CA TYR A 103 3.38 -14.44 -13.78
C TYR A 103 2.25 -14.06 -12.80
N PHE A 104 1.05 -14.58 -13.06
CA PHE A 104 -0.17 -14.35 -12.26
C PHE A 104 -0.57 -12.87 -12.13
N GLY A 105 -0.32 -12.06 -13.16
CA GLY A 105 -0.65 -10.63 -13.18
C GLY A 105 0.59 -9.74 -13.22
N ASN A 106 0.59 -8.77 -14.13
CA ASN A 106 1.65 -7.78 -14.30
C ASN A 106 2.08 -7.14 -12.96
N ALA A 107 3.39 -7.13 -12.69
CA ALA A 107 3.97 -6.57 -11.47
C ALA A 107 3.64 -5.06 -11.31
N LEU A 108 3.74 -4.26 -12.37
CA LEU A 108 3.42 -2.83 -12.33
C LEU A 108 1.94 -2.58 -12.00
N GLY A 109 1.03 -3.33 -12.62
CA GLY A 109 -0.41 -3.23 -12.32
C GLY A 109 -0.74 -3.65 -10.88
N LYS A 110 -0.05 -4.68 -10.35
CA LYS A 110 -0.16 -5.08 -8.93
C LYS A 110 0.35 -3.98 -7.98
N VAL A 111 1.45 -3.31 -8.30
CA VAL A 111 2.00 -2.20 -7.51
C VAL A 111 1.05 -1.00 -7.54
N HIS A 112 0.59 -0.57 -8.71
CA HIS A 112 -0.36 0.54 -8.84
C HIS A 112 -1.69 0.24 -8.12
N SER A 113 -2.23 -0.97 -8.26
CA SER A 113 -3.43 -1.40 -7.51
C SER A 113 -3.24 -1.34 -5.98
N LYS A 114 -2.05 -1.70 -5.47
CA LYS A 114 -1.69 -1.55 -4.05
C LYS A 114 -1.57 -0.08 -3.62
N ILE A 115 -0.98 0.79 -4.45
CA ILE A 115 -0.93 2.24 -4.21
C ILE A 115 -2.36 2.79 -4.09
N ARG A 116 -3.21 2.51 -5.08
CA ARG A 116 -4.61 2.96 -5.11
C ARG A 116 -5.45 2.43 -3.93
N ALA A 117 -5.18 1.21 -3.46
CA ALA A 117 -5.82 0.61 -2.30
C ALA A 117 -5.16 1.00 -0.94
N GLY A 118 -4.31 2.03 -0.91
CA GLY A 118 -3.74 2.57 0.33
C GLY A 118 -2.83 1.61 1.09
N TRP A 119 -2.13 0.70 0.40
CA TRP A 119 -1.19 -0.24 1.04
C TRP A 119 0.09 0.43 1.52
N PHE A 120 0.46 1.55 0.91
CA PHE A 120 1.68 2.31 1.22
C PHE A 120 1.38 3.63 1.96
N ASN A 121 0.23 3.76 2.62
CA ASN A 121 -0.06 4.97 3.41
C ASN A 121 0.80 4.96 4.70
N PRO A 122 1.63 5.98 5.00
CA PRO A 122 2.44 6.01 6.23
C PRO A 122 1.63 5.96 7.52
N GLU A 123 0.38 6.46 7.51
CA GLU A 123 -0.52 6.42 8.68
C GLU A 123 -1.18 5.04 8.89
N ARG A 124 -0.97 4.09 7.97
CA ARG A 124 -1.53 2.73 8.10
C ARG A 124 -0.66 1.96 9.10
N PRO A 125 -1.21 1.50 10.24
CA PRO A 125 -0.41 0.75 11.20
C PRO A 125 0.03 -0.61 10.64
N SER A 126 0.88 -1.29 11.38
CA SER A 126 1.36 -2.65 11.09
C SER A 126 0.27 -3.75 11.18
N ASP A 127 -1.01 -3.37 11.08
CA ASP A 127 -2.20 -4.22 11.13
C ASP A 127 -2.06 -5.50 10.33
N GLN A 128 -1.45 -5.47 9.15
CA GLN A 128 -1.27 -6.67 8.34
C GLN A 128 -0.27 -7.67 8.92
N VAL A 129 0.80 -7.19 9.56
CA VAL A 129 1.74 -8.06 10.29
C VAL A 129 1.00 -8.68 11.48
N GLN A 130 0.28 -7.86 12.25
CA GLN A 130 -0.53 -8.32 13.38
C GLN A 130 -1.61 -9.33 12.96
N LEU A 131 -2.36 -9.07 11.89
CA LEU A 131 -3.38 -9.99 11.35
C LEU A 131 -2.76 -11.30 10.88
N ARG A 132 -1.62 -11.26 10.18
CA ARG A 132 -0.92 -12.46 9.71
C ARG A 132 -0.41 -13.30 10.87
N ASP A 133 0.16 -12.67 11.89
CA ASP A 133 0.72 -13.35 13.05
C ASP A 133 -0.40 -13.92 13.95
N ASN A 134 -1.51 -13.19 14.13
CA ASN A 134 -2.74 -13.71 14.75
C ASN A 134 -3.34 -14.90 13.98
N ALA A 135 -3.43 -14.81 12.64
CA ALA A 135 -3.91 -15.91 11.80
C ALA A 135 -3.03 -17.17 11.92
N ARG A 136 -1.70 -16.99 12.03
CA ARG A 136 -0.76 -18.08 12.28
C ARG A 136 -1.00 -18.75 13.64
N VAL A 137 -1.18 -17.96 14.70
CA VAL A 137 -1.50 -18.49 16.04
C VAL A 137 -2.83 -19.26 16.05
N LEU A 138 -3.86 -18.71 15.41
CA LEU A 138 -5.17 -19.39 15.27
C LEU A 138 -5.05 -20.71 14.50
N TYR A 139 -4.24 -20.75 13.43
CA TYR A 139 -3.97 -21.96 12.66
C TYR A 139 -3.25 -23.02 13.49
N ASP A 140 -2.27 -22.64 14.30
CA ASP A 140 -1.56 -23.54 15.22
C ASP A 140 -2.50 -24.13 16.31
N HIS A 141 -3.47 -23.35 16.80
CA HIS A 141 -4.50 -23.89 17.70
C HIS A 141 -5.48 -24.82 16.98
N TYR A 142 -5.89 -24.47 15.76
CA TYR A 142 -6.75 -25.29 14.91
C TYR A 142 -6.12 -26.65 14.62
N ILE A 143 -4.85 -26.70 14.19
CA ILE A 143 -4.18 -27.94 13.80
C ILE A 143 -4.01 -28.90 14.99
N ARG A 144 -3.66 -28.38 16.18
CA ARG A 144 -3.58 -29.19 17.42
C ARG A 144 -4.94 -29.77 17.79
N ARG A 145 -6.00 -28.95 17.73
CA ARG A 145 -7.38 -29.39 18.04
C ARG A 145 -7.87 -30.44 17.04
N TYR A 146 -7.53 -30.29 15.76
CA TYR A 146 -7.84 -31.24 14.70
C TYR A 146 -7.24 -32.62 14.99
N TYR A 147 -5.92 -32.70 15.26
CA TYR A 147 -5.26 -33.98 15.56
C TYR A 147 -5.79 -34.65 16.84
N ILE A 148 -6.05 -33.88 17.91
CA ILE A 148 -6.65 -34.41 19.15
C ILE A 148 -8.06 -34.98 18.87
N SER A 149 -8.88 -34.30 18.05
CA SER A 149 -10.21 -34.80 17.67
C SER A 149 -10.12 -36.06 16.82
N LEU A 150 -9.19 -36.10 15.85
CA LEU A 150 -8.97 -37.25 14.97
C LEU A 150 -8.52 -38.48 15.77
N LEU A 151 -7.56 -38.33 16.69
CA LEU A 151 -7.09 -39.41 17.54
C LEU A 151 -8.21 -39.97 18.44
N LYS A 152 -9.07 -39.10 19.00
CA LYS A 152 -10.25 -39.54 19.76
C LYS A 152 -11.20 -40.38 18.91
N LYS A 153 -11.48 -39.97 17.66
CA LYS A 153 -12.33 -40.74 16.73
C LYS A 153 -11.74 -42.13 16.43
N LEU A 154 -10.44 -42.20 16.14
CA LEU A 154 -9.73 -43.46 15.87
C LEU A 154 -9.70 -44.41 17.09
N LEU A 155 -9.55 -43.85 18.30
CA LEU A 155 -9.55 -44.65 19.53
C LEU A 155 -10.94 -45.22 19.83
N ILE A 156 -12.01 -44.44 19.58
CA ILE A 156 -13.40 -44.90 19.68
C ILE A 156 -13.67 -46.02 18.66
N SER A 157 -13.34 -45.82 17.38
CA SER A 157 -13.60 -46.84 16.35
C SER A 157 -12.86 -48.15 16.64
N ARG A 158 -11.60 -48.07 17.11
CA ARG A 158 -10.83 -49.26 17.53
C ARG A 158 -11.50 -49.97 18.72
N ARG A 159 -11.93 -49.22 19.74
CA ARG A 159 -12.56 -49.80 20.95
C ARG A 159 -13.90 -50.47 20.65
N VAL A 160 -14.71 -49.89 19.76
CA VAL A 160 -15.97 -50.48 19.29
C VAL A 160 -15.71 -51.78 18.52
N SER A 161 -14.72 -51.79 17.60
CA SER A 161 -14.37 -52.99 16.85
C SER A 161 -13.83 -54.13 17.72
N SER A 162 -13.18 -53.83 18.85
CA SER A 162 -12.71 -54.82 19.83
C SER A 162 -13.76 -55.28 20.84
N PHE A 163 -14.99 -54.75 20.78
CA PHE A 163 -16.12 -55.15 21.65
C PHE A 163 -17.17 -55.99 20.88
N LEU A 164 -16.87 -56.31 19.61
CA LEU A 164 -17.71 -57.04 18.66
C LEU A 164 -17.11 -58.40 18.25
N HIS A 165 -16.09 -58.85 18.98
CA HIS A 165 -15.51 -60.18 19.01
C HIS A 165 -15.42 -60.64 20.48
#